data_AF-A0AA43UK18-F1
#
_entry.id   AF-A0AA43UK18-F1
#
_cell.length_a   1.000
_cell.length_b   1.000
_cell.length_c   1.000
_cell.angle_alpha   90.00
_cell.angle_beta   90.00
_cell.angle_gamma   90.00
#
_symmetry.space_group_name_H-M   'P 1'
#
loop_
_entity.id
_entity.type
_entity.pdbx_description
1 polymer ?
#
loop_
_entity_poly.entity_id
_entity_poly.type
_entity_poly.pdbx_seq_one_letter_code
_entity_poly.pdbx_strand_id
1 'polypeptide(L)'
;MDSKQKKIAAVAVVVVIVIAAVAAYCLMNDKDKNSGDESTTYYYYLDGMGDYNGWYSGTGVDAAQALINATNSTDIGFTINSWGGIATDKFPAEGNMGFSVFLYTSTDVSSYYDGYFYAGPILEAVTSNIVYISYSEYTMDANYNVTYVLNPSTTTADLGTTGPFASGSGYKAMSYGTTYYFYLDGMGDYNGWYTGTGSNAAEAIIDATKNTDLNVTIGNWGQVVIEAFPAEGNMGISVYLYTSDNLTNYYDGYFYAGPVLEDAASNIFYLSYTEYSYDESYNITYELNPSTSTAATTIATTGPFAA
;
A
#
# COMPACT_ATOMS: atom_id res chain seq x y z
N MET A 1 9.92 -8.96 41.65
CA MET A 1 10.61 -7.70 41.28
C MET A 1 10.18 -6.61 42.26
N ASP A 2 11.12 -6.06 43.03
CA ASP A 2 10.82 -5.11 44.10
C ASP A 2 10.37 -3.74 43.53
N SER A 3 9.52 -3.02 44.29
CA SER A 3 8.83 -1.78 43.93
C SER A 3 9.79 -0.66 43.47
N LYS A 4 11.02 -0.63 44.00
CA LYS A 4 12.08 0.29 43.56
C LYS A 4 12.62 -0.03 42.15
N GLN A 5 12.75 -1.31 41.80
CA GLN A 5 13.21 -1.73 40.46
C GLN A 5 12.15 -1.45 39.38
N LYS A 6 10.86 -1.56 39.71
CA LYS A 6 9.75 -1.19 38.80
C LYS A 6 9.75 0.30 38.48
N LYS A 7 10.06 1.17 39.44
CA LYS A 7 10.11 2.63 39.23
C LYS A 7 11.35 3.07 38.44
N ILE A 8 12.50 2.43 38.63
CA ILE A 8 13.71 2.72 37.85
C ILE A 8 13.55 2.23 36.40
N ALA A 9 12.93 1.06 36.18
CA ALA A 9 12.62 0.58 34.83
C ALA A 9 11.59 1.47 34.10
N ALA A 10 10.53 1.92 34.79
CA ALA A 10 9.53 2.82 34.19
C ALA A 10 10.12 4.19 33.80
N VAL A 11 11.03 4.75 34.61
CA VAL A 11 11.67 6.04 34.31
C VAL A 11 12.74 5.91 33.20
N ALA A 12 13.48 4.80 33.15
CA ALA A 12 14.44 4.56 32.06
C ALA A 12 13.74 4.34 30.70
N VAL A 13 12.60 3.65 30.66
CA VAL A 13 11.79 3.47 29.44
C VAL A 13 11.24 4.82 28.96
N VAL A 14 10.73 5.66 29.86
CA VAL A 14 10.21 6.99 29.51
C VAL A 14 11.32 7.94 29.02
N VAL A 15 12.52 7.89 29.59
CA VAL A 15 13.64 8.78 29.17
C VAL A 15 14.24 8.34 27.82
N VAL A 16 14.30 7.05 27.50
CA VAL A 16 14.68 6.57 26.17
C VAL A 16 13.64 6.96 25.11
N ILE A 17 12.35 6.97 25.47
CA ILE A 17 11.24 7.43 24.61
C ILE A 17 11.34 8.94 24.32
N VAL A 18 11.74 9.76 25.30
CA VAL A 18 11.82 11.22 25.13
C VAL A 18 13.06 11.66 24.32
N ILE A 19 14.19 10.95 24.38
CA ILE A 19 15.39 11.31 23.60
C ILE A 19 15.26 10.86 22.13
N ALA A 20 14.58 9.75 21.85
CA ALA A 20 14.24 9.34 20.48
C ALA A 20 13.23 10.31 19.83
N ALA A 21 12.31 10.89 20.62
CA ALA A 21 11.32 11.86 20.14
C ALA A 21 11.95 13.20 19.66
N VAL A 22 13.13 13.60 20.18
CA VAL A 22 13.80 14.83 19.73
C VAL A 22 14.68 14.59 18.48
N ALA A 23 15.27 13.41 18.33
CA ALA A 23 16.03 13.06 17.13
C ALA A 23 15.12 12.80 15.91
N ALA A 24 13.94 12.21 16.11
CA ALA A 24 12.92 12.06 15.06
C ALA A 24 12.32 13.43 14.64
N TYR A 25 12.08 14.34 15.59
CA TYR A 25 11.62 15.70 15.30
C TYR A 25 12.63 16.52 14.47
N CYS A 26 13.94 16.27 14.63
CA CYS A 26 14.96 16.93 13.80
C CYS A 26 15.13 16.30 12.41
N LEU A 27 14.76 15.03 12.20
CA LEU A 27 14.83 14.36 10.89
C LEU A 27 13.58 14.57 10.02
N MET A 28 12.45 14.99 10.60
CA MET A 28 11.24 15.35 9.84
C MET A 28 11.35 16.70 9.09
N ASN A 29 12.42 17.47 9.30
CA ASN A 29 12.63 18.79 8.69
C ASN A 29 13.51 18.79 7.42
N ASP A 30 14.04 17.63 7.00
CA ASP A 30 14.83 17.50 5.77
C ASP A 30 14.07 16.78 4.64
N LYS A 31 12.74 16.67 4.73
CA LYS A 31 11.95 16.65 3.49
C LYS A 31 12.11 18.04 2.90
N ASP A 32 12.79 18.15 1.77
CA ASP A 32 12.80 19.34 0.92
C ASP A 32 11.35 19.71 0.53
N LYS A 33 10.65 20.34 1.48
CA LYS A 33 9.31 20.93 1.36
C LYS A 33 9.46 22.31 0.72
N ASN A 34 10.00 22.34 -0.49
CA ASN A 34 10.06 23.56 -1.28
C ASN A 34 9.50 23.30 -2.68
N SER A 35 8.18 23.17 -2.78
CA SER A 35 7.33 24.00 -3.65
C SER A 35 5.86 23.57 -3.63
N GLY A 36 5.09 24.06 -2.65
CA GLY A 36 3.62 24.00 -2.61
C GLY A 36 3.04 22.71 -1.99
N ASP A 37 2.51 22.82 -0.77
CA ASP A 37 1.67 21.76 -0.16
C ASP A 37 0.39 21.58 -0.99
N GLU A 38 0.44 20.76 -2.05
CA GLU A 38 -0.78 20.28 -2.71
C GLU A 38 -1.43 19.23 -1.80
N SER A 39 -2.59 19.57 -1.25
CA SER A 39 -3.37 18.61 -0.48
C SER A 39 -4.03 17.59 -1.42
N THR A 40 -3.82 16.31 -1.15
CA THR A 40 -4.49 15.23 -1.89
C THR A 40 -5.89 15.01 -1.29
N THR A 41 -6.88 14.78 -2.16
CA THR A 41 -8.19 14.31 -1.71
C THR A 41 -8.15 12.79 -1.55
N TYR A 42 -8.48 12.33 -0.36
CA TYR A 42 -8.64 10.92 -0.02
C TYR A 42 -10.11 10.59 0.17
N TYR A 43 -10.48 9.37 -0.20
CA TYR A 43 -11.83 8.81 -0.12
C TYR A 43 -11.79 7.63 0.84
N TYR A 44 -12.57 7.69 1.91
CA TYR A 44 -12.61 6.68 2.96
C TYR A 44 -13.97 6.00 2.95
N TYR A 45 -14.00 4.67 2.84
CA TYR A 45 -15.18 3.92 3.23
C TYR A 45 -15.01 3.45 4.68
N LEU A 46 -15.90 3.89 5.58
CA LEU A 46 -15.96 3.37 6.94
C LEU A 46 -16.94 2.20 7.00
N ASP A 47 -16.52 1.10 7.60
CA ASP A 47 -17.36 -0.10 7.75
C ASP A 47 -17.27 -0.69 9.16
N GLY A 48 -18.34 -1.38 9.57
CA GLY A 48 -18.47 -1.93 10.93
C GLY A 48 -18.67 -0.89 12.04
N MET A 49 -18.97 0.35 11.67
CA MET A 49 -19.14 1.51 12.56
C MET A 49 -20.59 2.01 12.63
N GLY A 50 -21.58 1.15 12.35
CA GLY A 50 -23.00 1.46 12.50
C GLY A 50 -23.45 2.66 11.65
N ASP A 51 -24.01 3.69 12.29
CA ASP A 51 -24.52 4.90 11.62
C ASP A 51 -23.42 5.72 10.94
N TYR A 52 -22.13 5.46 11.24
CA TYR A 52 -21.01 6.10 10.58
C TYR A 52 -20.57 5.38 9.30
N ASN A 53 -21.17 4.24 8.95
CA ASN A 53 -20.81 3.52 7.74
C ASN A 53 -21.04 4.35 6.49
N GLY A 54 -20.11 4.27 5.54
CA GLY A 54 -20.24 4.92 4.24
C GLY A 54 -18.99 5.65 3.78
N TRP A 55 -19.13 6.34 2.65
CA TRP A 55 -18.06 7.11 2.03
C TRP A 55 -17.92 8.50 2.65
N TYR A 56 -16.68 8.86 2.96
CA TYR A 56 -16.24 10.18 3.37
C TYR A 56 -15.11 10.63 2.45
N SER A 57 -14.93 11.94 2.32
CA SER A 57 -13.81 12.50 1.57
C SER A 57 -13.20 13.66 2.34
N GLY A 58 -11.88 13.74 2.35
CA GLY A 58 -11.15 14.82 3.00
C GLY A 58 -9.85 15.12 2.28
N THR A 59 -9.38 16.35 2.43
CA THR A 59 -8.08 16.77 1.89
C THR A 59 -7.02 16.74 2.98
N GLY A 60 -5.80 16.32 2.66
CA GLY A 60 -4.69 16.29 3.60
C GLY A 60 -3.35 16.18 2.89
N VAL A 61 -2.27 16.44 3.63
CA VAL A 61 -0.89 16.18 3.16
C VAL A 61 -0.55 14.69 3.18
N ASP A 62 -1.33 13.90 3.92
CA ASP A 62 -1.31 12.44 4.00
C ASP A 62 -2.72 11.92 4.30
N ALA A 63 -2.90 10.59 4.25
CA ALA A 63 -4.21 9.98 4.47
C ALA A 63 -4.64 10.00 5.95
N ALA A 64 -3.74 10.20 6.91
CA ALA A 64 -4.12 10.30 8.32
C ALA A 64 -4.81 11.63 8.60
N GLN A 65 -4.17 12.72 8.15
CA GLN A 65 -4.70 14.07 8.24
C GLN A 65 -6.00 14.22 7.44
N ALA A 66 -6.08 13.60 6.25
CA ALA A 66 -7.28 13.63 5.44
C ALA A 66 -8.45 12.86 6.07
N LEU A 67 -8.22 11.76 6.79
CA LEU A 67 -9.28 11.05 7.53
C LEU A 67 -9.86 11.92 8.66
N ILE A 68 -8.98 12.59 9.42
CA ILE A 68 -9.40 13.53 10.47
C ILE A 68 -10.25 14.66 9.86
N ASN A 69 -9.82 15.21 8.71
CA ASN A 69 -10.57 16.26 8.02
C ASN A 69 -11.90 15.76 7.45
N ALA A 70 -11.93 14.54 6.89
CA ALA A 70 -13.13 13.93 6.32
C ALA A 70 -14.23 13.68 7.36
N THR A 71 -13.83 13.50 8.62
CA THR A 71 -14.73 13.14 9.72
C THR A 71 -14.91 14.26 10.76
N ASN A 72 -14.36 15.45 10.51
CA ASN A 72 -14.37 16.56 11.48
C ASN A 72 -15.77 17.09 11.83
N SER A 73 -16.75 16.92 10.94
CA SER A 73 -18.15 17.32 11.15
C SER A 73 -18.98 16.21 11.78
N THR A 74 -18.39 15.03 11.95
CA THR A 74 -19.00 13.90 12.65
C THR A 74 -18.54 13.91 14.11
N ASP A 75 -19.25 13.20 14.97
CA ASP A 75 -18.83 12.97 16.35
C ASP A 75 -18.02 11.67 16.53
N ILE A 76 -17.49 11.06 15.45
CA ILE A 76 -16.69 9.84 15.54
C ILE A 76 -15.29 10.08 16.13
N GLY A 77 -14.67 11.24 15.86
CA GLY A 77 -13.39 11.65 16.44
C GLY A 77 -12.27 10.61 16.35
N PHE A 78 -11.59 10.52 15.21
CA PHE A 78 -10.41 9.65 15.08
C PHE A 78 -9.15 10.28 15.68
N THR A 79 -8.34 9.41 16.28
CA THR A 79 -6.95 9.67 16.67
C THR A 79 -6.05 8.65 16.00
N ILE A 80 -4.89 9.10 15.52
CA ILE A 80 -3.90 8.26 14.86
C ILE A 80 -2.60 8.44 15.63
N ASN A 81 -2.05 7.34 16.13
CA ASN A 81 -0.80 7.38 16.89
C ASN A 81 0.43 7.32 15.95
N SER A 82 1.62 7.55 16.51
CA SER A 82 2.89 7.55 15.75
C SER A 82 3.27 6.20 15.12
N TRP A 83 2.53 5.13 15.43
CA TRP A 83 2.68 3.80 14.83
C TRP A 83 1.56 3.52 13.83
N GLY A 84 0.78 4.54 13.44
CA GLY A 84 -0.35 4.40 12.52
C GLY A 84 -1.60 3.77 13.10
N GLY A 85 -1.63 3.50 14.40
CA GLY A 85 -2.80 2.91 15.04
C GLY A 85 -3.97 3.89 15.05
N ILE A 86 -5.08 3.47 14.45
CA ILE A 86 -6.35 4.20 14.42
C ILE A 86 -7.13 3.89 15.70
N ALA A 87 -7.64 4.94 16.36
CA ALA A 87 -8.48 4.80 17.55
C ALA A 87 -9.57 5.88 17.60
N THR A 88 -10.69 5.55 18.22
CA THR A 88 -11.80 6.47 18.53
C THR A 88 -12.43 6.01 19.85
N ASP A 89 -13.01 6.94 20.60
CA ASP A 89 -13.75 6.63 21.82
C ASP A 89 -15.12 5.97 21.56
N LYS A 90 -15.67 6.12 20.35
CA LYS A 90 -16.93 5.49 19.92
C LYS A 90 -16.79 3.99 19.66
N PHE A 91 -15.62 3.58 19.17
CA PHE A 91 -15.32 2.20 18.79
C PHE A 91 -13.98 1.77 19.41
N PRO A 92 -13.96 1.51 20.72
CA PRO A 92 -12.73 1.14 21.40
C PRO A 92 -12.24 -0.24 20.92
N ALA A 93 -10.92 -0.37 20.75
CA ALA A 93 -10.30 -1.65 20.48
C ALA A 93 -10.28 -2.48 21.78
N GLU A 94 -11.26 -3.36 21.94
CA GLU A 94 -11.39 -4.25 23.09
C GLU A 94 -11.39 -5.73 22.65
N GLY A 95 -10.62 -6.56 23.35
CA GLY A 95 -10.48 -7.97 23.01
C GLY A 95 -9.89 -8.16 21.61
N ASN A 96 -10.65 -8.84 20.75
CA ASN A 96 -10.28 -9.09 19.36
C ASN A 96 -10.92 -8.07 18.39
N MET A 97 -11.41 -6.94 18.88
CA MET A 97 -11.93 -5.86 18.02
C MET A 97 -10.81 -4.90 17.64
N GLY A 98 -10.72 -4.56 16.37
CA GLY A 98 -9.72 -3.62 15.89
C GLY A 98 -10.07 -2.98 14.55
N PHE A 99 -9.29 -1.97 14.21
CA PHE A 99 -9.35 -1.33 12.90
C PHE A 99 -8.40 -2.03 11.91
N SER A 100 -8.81 -2.09 10.65
CA SER A 100 -7.98 -2.47 9.52
C SER A 100 -8.06 -1.41 8.43
N VAL A 101 -6.99 -1.33 7.64
CA VAL A 101 -6.86 -0.44 6.49
C VAL A 101 -6.64 -1.29 5.26
N PHE A 102 -7.45 -1.07 4.24
CA PHE A 102 -7.30 -1.65 2.92
C PHE A 102 -7.20 -0.55 1.87
N LEU A 103 -6.36 -0.75 0.87
CA LEU A 103 -6.09 0.21 -0.19
C LEU A 103 -6.57 -0.33 -1.52
N TYR A 104 -7.27 0.50 -2.28
CA TYR A 104 -7.61 0.18 -3.66
C TYR A 104 -6.37 0.42 -4.53
N THR A 105 -5.87 -0.62 -5.19
CA THR A 105 -4.59 -0.57 -5.91
C THR A 105 -4.69 -0.05 -7.34
N SER A 106 -5.87 0.43 -7.76
CA SER A 106 -6.12 1.00 -9.08
C SER A 106 -6.45 2.50 -9.03
N THR A 107 -5.95 3.24 -10.01
CA THR A 107 -6.33 4.62 -10.30
C THR A 107 -7.52 4.71 -11.25
N ASP A 108 -7.87 3.62 -11.94
CA ASP A 108 -9.13 3.52 -12.68
C ASP A 108 -10.26 3.04 -11.76
N VAL A 109 -11.29 3.87 -11.64
CA VAL A 109 -12.52 3.60 -10.87
C VAL A 109 -13.70 3.25 -11.76
N SER A 110 -13.54 3.29 -13.09
CA SER A 110 -14.61 2.97 -14.04
C SER A 110 -14.92 1.47 -14.09
N SER A 111 -13.94 0.64 -13.74
CA SER A 111 -14.02 -0.82 -13.72
C SER A 111 -13.78 -1.35 -12.31
N TYR A 112 -14.69 -1.05 -11.38
CA TYR A 112 -14.62 -1.52 -10.00
C TYR A 112 -14.40 -3.04 -9.94
N TYR A 113 -13.45 -3.46 -9.13
CA TYR A 113 -13.18 -4.85 -8.78
C TYR A 113 -12.70 -4.90 -7.33
N ASP A 114 -13.44 -5.57 -6.46
CA ASP A 114 -13.14 -5.70 -5.03
C ASP A 114 -11.79 -6.38 -4.78
N GLY A 115 -11.36 -7.26 -5.69
CA GLY A 115 -10.05 -7.89 -5.66
C GLY A 115 -8.85 -6.93 -5.77
N TYR A 116 -9.06 -5.65 -6.06
CA TYR A 116 -8.02 -4.61 -5.98
C TYR A 116 -7.89 -3.97 -4.60
N PHE A 117 -8.68 -4.37 -3.61
CA PHE A 117 -8.43 -3.99 -2.23
C PHE A 117 -7.47 -4.95 -1.55
N TYR A 118 -6.34 -4.41 -1.09
CA TYR A 118 -5.34 -5.17 -0.33
C TYR A 118 -5.05 -4.51 1.01
N ALA A 119 -4.60 -5.30 2.00
CA ALA A 119 -4.23 -4.76 3.30
C ALA A 119 -3.14 -3.69 3.13
N GLY A 120 -3.34 -2.53 3.73
CA GLY A 120 -2.44 -1.39 3.57
C GLY A 120 -1.35 -1.33 4.66
N PRO A 121 -0.32 -0.49 4.46
CA PRO A 121 0.51 -0.01 5.54
C PRO A 121 -0.30 0.86 6.51
N ILE A 122 0.42 1.42 7.49
CA ILE A 122 -0.12 2.49 8.32
C ILE A 122 -0.65 3.64 7.45
N LEU A 123 -1.69 4.32 7.93
CA LEU A 123 -2.45 5.28 7.13
C LEU A 123 -1.58 6.44 6.59
N GLU A 124 -0.57 6.88 7.34
CA GLU A 124 0.35 7.94 6.91
C GLU A 124 1.24 7.54 5.74
N ALA A 125 1.37 6.24 5.45
CA ALA A 125 2.30 5.71 4.47
C ALA A 125 1.63 5.16 3.21
N VAL A 126 0.31 5.33 3.05
CA VAL A 126 -0.44 4.66 1.96
C VAL A 126 -0.16 5.31 0.60
N THR A 127 -0.02 4.49 -0.43
CA THR A 127 0.14 5.01 -1.82
C THR A 127 -1.20 5.21 -2.53
N SER A 128 -2.33 4.75 -1.99
CA SER A 128 -3.64 4.95 -2.63
C SER A 128 -4.44 6.05 -1.96
N ASN A 129 -5.24 6.79 -2.74
CA ASN A 129 -6.19 7.76 -2.20
C ASN A 129 -7.63 7.20 -2.05
N ILE A 130 -7.86 5.92 -2.29
CA ILE A 130 -9.11 5.23 -1.95
C ILE A 130 -8.79 4.20 -0.87
N VAL A 131 -9.35 4.43 0.32
CA VAL A 131 -9.04 3.71 1.53
C VAL A 131 -10.32 3.11 2.11
N TYR A 132 -10.32 1.83 2.41
CA TYR A 132 -11.39 1.18 3.16
C TYR A 132 -10.90 0.93 4.59
N ILE A 133 -11.68 1.38 5.57
CA ILE A 133 -11.39 1.23 7.00
C ILE A 133 -12.53 0.46 7.64
N SER A 134 -12.24 -0.75 8.11
CA SER A 134 -13.20 -1.54 8.87
C SER A 134 -12.88 -1.54 10.35
N TYR A 135 -13.93 -1.56 11.18
CA TYR A 135 -13.87 -1.94 12.58
C TYR A 135 -14.57 -3.29 12.76
N SER A 136 -13.83 -4.34 13.12
CA SER A 136 -14.40 -5.67 13.29
C SER A 136 -13.60 -6.55 14.22
N GLU A 137 -14.15 -7.72 14.50
CA GLU A 137 -13.36 -8.82 15.07
C GLU A 137 -12.22 -9.18 14.11
N TYR A 138 -11.07 -9.53 14.68
CA TYR A 138 -9.94 -10.08 13.97
C TYR A 138 -9.45 -11.36 14.64
N THR A 139 -8.83 -12.23 13.86
CA THR A 139 -8.06 -13.36 14.35
C THR A 139 -6.60 -13.16 14.00
N MET A 140 -5.72 -13.73 14.81
CA MET A 140 -4.29 -13.73 14.56
C MET A 140 -3.80 -15.17 14.56
N ASP A 141 -3.11 -15.57 13.49
CA ASP A 141 -2.54 -16.91 13.40
C ASP A 141 -1.18 -17.01 14.13
N ALA A 142 -0.56 -18.19 14.11
CA ALA A 142 0.72 -18.43 14.76
C ALA A 142 1.90 -17.65 14.15
N ASN A 143 1.73 -17.13 12.93
CA ASN A 143 2.71 -16.34 12.19
C ASN A 143 2.43 -14.83 12.31
N TYR A 144 1.52 -14.43 13.21
CA TYR A 144 1.08 -13.06 13.39
C TYR A 144 0.34 -12.45 12.17
N ASN A 145 -0.14 -13.29 11.25
CA ASN A 145 -1.03 -12.81 10.20
C ASN A 145 -2.38 -12.48 10.82
N VAL A 146 -2.87 -11.28 10.53
CA VAL A 146 -4.14 -10.78 11.06
C VAL A 146 -5.20 -10.87 9.98
N THR A 147 -6.30 -11.56 10.29
CA THR A 147 -7.47 -11.66 9.41
C THR A 147 -8.64 -10.95 10.07
N TYR A 148 -9.20 -9.97 9.38
CA TYR A 148 -10.38 -9.24 9.84
C TYR A 148 -11.65 -9.87 9.27
N VAL A 149 -12.65 -10.07 10.13
CA VAL A 149 -13.96 -10.60 9.75
C VAL A 149 -14.61 -9.72 8.68
N LEU A 150 -14.50 -8.40 8.84
CA LEU A 150 -14.97 -7.43 7.88
C LEU A 150 -13.80 -6.89 7.07
N ASN A 151 -13.94 -6.98 5.75
CA ASN A 151 -12.99 -6.46 4.77
C ASN A 151 -13.74 -6.26 3.42
N PRO A 152 -13.10 -5.69 2.39
CA PRO A 152 -13.77 -5.41 1.12
C PRO A 152 -14.37 -6.62 0.39
N SER A 153 -13.88 -7.84 0.63
CA SER A 153 -14.44 -9.07 0.06
C SER A 153 -15.56 -9.70 0.90
N THR A 154 -15.72 -9.28 2.17
CA THR A 154 -16.74 -9.82 3.09
C THR A 154 -17.83 -8.80 3.45
N THR A 155 -17.66 -7.53 3.08
CA THR A 155 -18.67 -6.50 3.30
C THR A 155 -19.95 -6.77 2.51
N THR A 156 -21.08 -6.35 3.07
CA THR A 156 -22.38 -6.35 2.38
C THR A 156 -22.69 -5.01 1.72
N ALA A 157 -21.81 -4.02 1.88
CA ALA A 157 -21.95 -2.71 1.29
C ALA A 157 -21.71 -2.74 -0.23
N ASP A 158 -22.48 -1.94 -0.97
CA ASP A 158 -22.21 -1.68 -2.38
C ASP A 158 -21.14 -0.59 -2.52
N LEU A 159 -19.88 -1.03 -2.55
CA LEU A 159 -18.75 -0.14 -2.79
C LEU A 159 -18.69 0.33 -4.25
N GLY A 160 -19.10 -0.50 -5.21
CA GLY A 160 -18.85 -0.31 -6.64
C GLY A 160 -19.75 0.70 -7.34
N THR A 161 -20.84 1.13 -6.71
CA THR A 161 -21.76 2.13 -7.29
C THR A 161 -21.81 3.46 -6.54
N THR A 162 -21.02 3.59 -5.46
CA THR A 162 -21.04 4.75 -4.56
C THR A 162 -19.65 5.37 -4.40
N GLY A 163 -19.58 6.55 -3.77
CA GLY A 163 -18.30 7.22 -3.48
C GLY A 163 -17.47 7.49 -4.74
N PRO A 164 -16.16 7.17 -4.74
CA PRO A 164 -15.29 7.43 -5.90
C PRO A 164 -15.68 6.60 -7.13
N PHE A 165 -16.36 5.47 -6.97
CA PHE A 165 -16.80 4.57 -8.04
C PHE A 165 -18.12 4.99 -8.68
N ALA A 166 -18.85 5.93 -8.07
CA ALA A 166 -20.10 6.43 -8.63
C ALA A 166 -19.87 7.15 -9.97
N SER A 167 -20.81 6.97 -10.90
CA SER A 167 -20.79 7.71 -12.16
C SER A 167 -20.84 9.22 -11.89
N GLY A 168 -19.85 9.96 -12.40
CA GLY A 168 -19.74 11.41 -12.18
C GLY A 168 -19.28 11.80 -10.78
N SER A 169 -18.65 10.90 -10.02
CA SER A 169 -18.09 11.17 -8.68
C SER A 169 -17.13 12.37 -8.63
N GLY A 170 -16.52 12.72 -9.77
CA GLY A 170 -15.45 13.71 -9.82
C GLY A 170 -14.15 13.21 -9.20
N TYR A 171 -13.99 11.89 -9.04
CA TYR A 171 -12.78 11.25 -8.55
C TYR A 171 -11.54 11.75 -9.31
N LYS A 172 -10.47 11.96 -8.55
CA LYS A 172 -9.14 12.31 -9.05
C LYS A 172 -8.14 11.36 -8.40
N ALA A 173 -7.37 10.67 -9.22
CA ALA A 173 -6.31 9.81 -8.75
C ALA A 173 -5.21 10.59 -8.03
N MET A 174 -4.52 9.91 -7.13
CA MET A 174 -3.28 10.41 -6.55
C MET A 174 -2.23 10.58 -7.65
N SER A 175 -1.37 11.60 -7.52
CA SER A 175 -0.21 11.78 -8.40
C SER A 175 1.00 11.10 -7.77
N TYR A 176 1.71 10.28 -8.55
CA TYR A 176 2.88 9.53 -8.12
C TYR A 176 4.21 10.18 -8.55
N GLY A 177 4.16 11.41 -9.07
CA GLY A 177 5.28 12.01 -9.79
C GLY A 177 5.54 11.31 -11.12
N THR A 178 6.74 11.51 -11.67
CA THR A 178 7.12 10.96 -12.99
C THR A 178 8.19 9.89 -12.91
N THR A 179 8.67 9.53 -11.71
CA THR A 179 9.78 8.60 -11.52
C THR A 179 9.27 7.30 -10.92
N TYR A 180 9.64 6.19 -11.54
CA TYR A 180 9.19 4.85 -11.18
C TYR A 180 10.39 3.91 -11.00
N TYR A 181 10.23 2.94 -10.09
CA TYR A 181 11.25 1.95 -9.75
C TYR A 181 10.71 0.54 -10.02
N PHE A 182 11.50 -0.28 -10.71
CA PHE A 182 11.12 -1.64 -11.08
C PHE A 182 12.22 -2.60 -10.66
N TYR A 183 11.91 -3.57 -9.80
CA TYR A 183 12.80 -4.69 -9.55
C TYR A 183 12.45 -5.83 -10.51
N LEU A 184 13.39 -6.25 -11.34
CA LEU A 184 13.25 -7.44 -12.18
C LEU A 184 13.84 -8.66 -11.46
N ASP A 185 13.10 -9.76 -11.41
CA ASP A 185 13.51 -11.01 -10.80
C ASP A 185 13.18 -12.21 -11.70
N GLY A 186 13.91 -13.31 -11.55
CA GLY A 186 13.76 -14.50 -12.41
C GLY A 186 14.20 -14.31 -13.88
N MET A 187 14.88 -13.22 -14.20
CA MET A 187 15.34 -12.83 -15.54
C MET A 187 16.87 -12.94 -15.73
N GLY A 188 17.56 -13.70 -14.88
CA GLY A 188 19.00 -13.97 -15.01
C GLY A 188 19.87 -12.73 -14.84
N ASP A 189 20.71 -12.43 -15.84
CA ASP A 189 21.62 -11.27 -15.82
C ASP A 189 20.90 -9.92 -15.78
N TYR A 190 19.59 -9.91 -16.07
CA TYR A 190 18.76 -8.72 -16.00
C TYR A 190 18.16 -8.47 -14.61
N ASN A 191 18.38 -9.34 -13.63
CA ASN A 191 17.85 -9.15 -12.28
C ASN A 191 18.40 -7.88 -11.64
N GLY A 192 17.52 -7.10 -11.00
CA GLY A 192 17.91 -5.89 -10.27
C GLY A 192 16.93 -4.73 -10.42
N TRP A 193 17.31 -3.61 -9.81
CA TRP A 193 16.53 -2.37 -9.87
C TRP A 193 16.79 -1.59 -11.16
N TYR A 194 15.70 -1.15 -11.76
CA TYR A 194 15.66 -0.21 -12.88
C TYR A 194 14.88 1.03 -12.46
N THR A 195 15.24 2.16 -13.03
CA THR A 195 14.56 3.43 -12.81
C THR A 195 14.19 4.02 -14.15
N GLY A 196 12.92 4.40 -14.28
CA GLY A 196 12.40 5.00 -15.49
C GLY A 196 11.51 6.19 -15.18
N THR A 197 11.19 6.93 -16.23
CA THR A 197 10.33 8.09 -16.18
C THR A 197 9.15 7.96 -17.13
N GLY A 198 7.98 8.44 -16.72
CA GLY A 198 6.75 8.35 -17.50
C GLY A 198 5.58 9.03 -16.82
N SER A 199 4.46 9.15 -17.54
CA SER A 199 3.19 9.65 -17.00
C SER A 199 2.46 8.58 -16.19
N ASN A 200 2.82 7.30 -16.38
CA ASN A 200 2.33 6.13 -15.68
C ASN A 200 3.43 5.04 -15.65
N ALA A 201 3.19 3.94 -14.94
CA ALA A 201 4.18 2.87 -14.80
C ALA A 201 4.44 2.10 -16.11
N ALA A 202 3.44 2.03 -17.00
CA ALA A 202 3.56 1.38 -18.31
C ALA A 202 4.55 2.12 -19.24
N GLU A 203 4.50 3.46 -19.29
CA GLU A 203 5.50 4.28 -19.98
C GLU A 203 6.87 4.17 -19.30
N ALA A 204 6.89 4.19 -17.97
CA ALA A 204 8.13 4.24 -17.22
C ALA A 204 8.94 2.93 -17.28
N ILE A 205 8.33 1.75 -17.37
CA ILE A 205 9.07 0.49 -17.55
C ILE A 205 9.77 0.41 -18.91
N ILE A 206 9.13 0.95 -19.96
CA ILE A 206 9.74 1.06 -21.29
C ILE A 206 10.94 2.01 -21.23
N ASP A 207 10.80 3.17 -20.58
CA ASP A 207 11.90 4.10 -20.38
C ASP A 207 13.06 3.50 -19.57
N ALA A 208 12.73 2.75 -18.51
CA ALA A 208 13.70 2.12 -17.62
C ALA A 208 14.58 1.07 -18.32
N THR A 209 14.06 0.44 -19.38
CA THR A 209 14.72 -0.67 -20.09
C THR A 209 15.26 -0.28 -21.46
N LYS A 210 15.05 0.94 -21.93
CA LYS A 210 15.43 1.41 -23.29
C LYS A 210 16.91 1.29 -23.66
N ASN A 211 17.80 1.26 -22.67
CA ASN A 211 19.26 1.15 -22.86
C ASN A 211 19.78 -0.27 -22.55
N THR A 212 18.87 -1.22 -22.42
CA THR A 212 19.16 -2.64 -22.27
C THR A 212 18.84 -3.37 -23.57
N ASP A 213 19.23 -4.63 -23.67
CA ASP A 213 18.80 -5.50 -24.76
C ASP A 213 17.41 -6.13 -24.50
N LEU A 214 16.69 -5.70 -23.44
CA LEU A 214 15.31 -6.10 -23.18
C LEU A 214 14.36 -5.31 -24.07
N ASN A 215 13.70 -5.99 -25.00
CA ASN A 215 12.59 -5.40 -25.74
C ASN A 215 11.30 -5.53 -24.92
N VAL A 216 10.94 -4.46 -24.22
CA VAL A 216 9.75 -4.38 -23.36
C VAL A 216 8.63 -3.61 -24.07
N THR A 217 7.45 -4.21 -24.11
CA THR A 217 6.23 -3.59 -24.64
C THR A 217 5.05 -3.84 -23.71
N ILE A 218 3.98 -3.08 -23.90
CA ILE A 218 2.71 -3.27 -23.21
C ILE A 218 1.71 -3.84 -24.20
N GLY A 219 1.18 -5.02 -23.88
CA GLY A 219 0.19 -5.68 -24.71
C GLY A 219 -1.17 -4.99 -24.66
N ASN A 220 -2.07 -5.41 -25.55
CA ASN A 220 -3.42 -4.82 -25.67
C ASN A 220 -4.30 -4.94 -24.41
N TRP A 221 -3.92 -5.81 -23.46
CA TRP A 221 -4.61 -6.00 -22.19
C TRP A 221 -3.81 -5.40 -21.02
N GLY A 222 -2.86 -4.51 -21.29
CA GLY A 222 -2.03 -3.87 -20.27
C GLY A 222 -0.95 -4.78 -19.66
N GLN A 223 -0.79 -6.01 -20.17
CA GLN A 223 0.22 -6.94 -19.70
C GLN A 223 1.62 -6.54 -20.18
N VAL A 224 2.61 -6.68 -19.31
CA VAL A 224 4.02 -6.48 -19.66
C VAL A 224 4.48 -7.64 -20.53
N VAL A 225 5.08 -7.32 -21.69
CA VAL A 225 5.66 -8.29 -22.61
C VAL A 225 7.14 -7.99 -22.74
N ILE A 226 7.97 -8.98 -22.41
CA ILE A 226 9.42 -8.90 -22.59
C ILE A 226 9.81 -10.02 -23.56
N GLU A 227 10.27 -9.68 -24.76
CA GLU A 227 10.47 -10.68 -25.83
C GLU A 227 11.44 -11.80 -25.45
N ALA A 228 12.46 -11.49 -24.64
CA ALA A 228 13.42 -12.48 -24.15
C ALA A 228 12.83 -13.45 -23.12
N PHE A 229 11.66 -13.14 -22.54
CA PHE A 229 10.98 -13.89 -21.49
C PHE A 229 9.50 -14.08 -21.87
N PRO A 230 9.21 -14.85 -22.93
CA PRO A 230 7.86 -15.01 -23.43
C PRO A 230 6.99 -15.78 -22.45
N ALA A 231 5.71 -15.42 -22.38
CA ALA A 231 4.72 -16.22 -21.66
C ALA A 231 4.46 -17.51 -22.44
N GLU A 232 4.93 -18.65 -21.93
CA GLU A 232 4.82 -19.97 -22.56
C GLU A 232 4.45 -21.05 -21.56
N GLY A 233 3.37 -21.79 -21.84
CA GLY A 233 2.86 -22.80 -20.92
C GLY A 233 2.44 -22.19 -19.58
N ASN A 234 3.13 -22.55 -18.51
CA ASN A 234 2.92 -22.00 -17.17
C ASN A 234 3.94 -20.91 -16.81
N MET A 235 4.80 -20.48 -17.73
CA MET A 235 5.72 -19.38 -17.50
C MET A 235 5.05 -18.06 -17.83
N GLY A 236 5.24 -17.06 -16.98
CA GLY A 236 4.71 -15.72 -17.21
C GLY A 236 5.42 -14.64 -16.41
N ILE A 237 5.08 -13.39 -16.71
CA ILE A 237 5.51 -12.22 -15.96
C ILE A 237 4.41 -11.85 -14.99
N SER A 238 4.71 -11.84 -13.70
CA SER A 238 3.88 -11.24 -12.66
C SER A 238 4.32 -9.82 -12.36
N VAL A 239 3.36 -9.00 -11.95
CA VAL A 239 3.56 -7.61 -11.57
C VAL A 239 2.96 -7.41 -10.18
N TYR A 240 3.78 -6.92 -9.27
CA TYR A 240 3.39 -6.54 -7.92
C TYR A 240 3.73 -5.07 -7.71
N LEU A 241 2.82 -4.32 -7.09
CA LEU A 241 3.06 -2.94 -6.69
C LEU A 241 3.27 -2.84 -5.18
N TYR A 242 4.14 -1.92 -4.77
CA TYR A 242 4.39 -1.61 -3.37
C TYR A 242 3.38 -0.57 -2.87
N THR A 243 2.67 -0.86 -1.78
CA THR A 243 1.57 -0.01 -1.31
C THR A 243 1.95 0.99 -0.22
N SER A 244 3.26 1.13 0.06
CA SER A 244 3.82 2.04 1.06
C SER A 244 4.76 3.08 0.46
N ASP A 245 4.60 4.35 0.82
CA ASP A 245 5.54 5.44 0.50
C ASP A 245 6.70 5.55 1.52
N ASN A 246 6.63 4.79 2.61
CA ASN A 246 7.70 4.71 3.60
C ASN A 246 8.78 3.73 3.12
N LEU A 247 9.91 4.30 2.70
CA LEU A 247 11.04 3.54 2.16
C LEU A 247 12.05 3.07 3.22
N THR A 248 11.93 3.56 4.46
CA THR A 248 12.88 3.24 5.54
C THR A 248 12.58 1.92 6.26
N ASN A 249 11.33 1.47 6.21
CA ASN A 249 10.86 0.26 6.88
C ASN A 249 10.31 -0.71 5.84
N TYR A 250 11.19 -1.24 4.99
CA TYR A 250 10.82 -2.27 4.02
C TYR A 250 10.06 -3.42 4.69
N TYR A 251 8.95 -3.79 4.06
CA TYR A 251 8.18 -4.99 4.39
C TYR A 251 7.62 -5.57 3.09
N ASP A 252 8.04 -6.78 2.76
CA ASP A 252 7.65 -7.52 1.57
C ASP A 252 6.13 -7.74 1.47
N GLY A 253 5.45 -7.85 2.62
CA GLY A 253 4.00 -7.95 2.71
C GLY A 253 3.23 -6.74 2.14
N TYR A 254 3.88 -5.62 1.82
CA TYR A 254 3.25 -4.50 1.12
C TYR A 254 3.32 -4.58 -0.41
N PHE A 255 3.87 -5.66 -0.96
CA PHE A 255 3.72 -5.95 -2.38
C PHE A 255 2.47 -6.77 -2.66
N TYR A 256 1.60 -6.24 -3.52
CA TYR A 256 0.37 -6.91 -3.91
C TYR A 256 0.22 -6.99 -5.42
N ALA A 257 -0.47 -8.03 -5.89
CA ALA A 257 -0.86 -8.11 -7.28
C ALA A 257 -1.75 -6.91 -7.63
N GLY A 258 -1.46 -6.27 -8.75
CA GLY A 258 -2.10 -5.01 -9.13
C GLY A 258 -3.09 -5.11 -10.28
N PRO A 259 -3.71 -3.98 -10.63
CA PRO A 259 -4.26 -3.81 -11.97
C PRO A 259 -3.14 -3.83 -13.02
N VAL A 260 -3.50 -3.55 -14.27
CA VAL A 260 -2.53 -3.26 -15.32
C VAL A 260 -1.66 -2.06 -14.93
N LEU A 261 -0.42 -2.00 -15.43
CA LEU A 261 0.56 -0.99 -15.03
C LEU A 261 0.10 0.46 -15.26
N GLU A 262 -0.71 0.71 -16.30
CA GLU A 262 -1.22 2.04 -16.60
C GLU A 262 -2.11 2.60 -15.48
N ASP A 263 -2.78 1.71 -14.74
CA ASP A 263 -3.74 2.06 -13.68
C ASP A 263 -3.20 1.80 -12.28
N ALA A 264 -1.93 1.43 -12.11
CA ALA A 264 -1.42 1.02 -10.80
C ALA A 264 -1.21 2.20 -9.83
N ALA A 265 -1.74 2.08 -8.62
CA ALA A 265 -1.65 3.08 -7.55
C ALA A 265 -0.30 3.01 -6.77
N SER A 266 0.82 3.10 -7.49
CA SER A 266 2.18 3.07 -6.93
C SER A 266 3.23 3.57 -7.91
N ASN A 267 4.44 3.87 -7.40
CA ASN A 267 5.65 4.12 -8.18
C ASN A 267 6.76 3.08 -7.97
N ILE A 268 6.55 2.04 -7.16
CA ILE A 268 7.54 0.99 -6.90
C ILE A 268 6.93 -0.37 -7.23
N PHE A 269 7.60 -1.11 -8.08
CA PHE A 269 7.10 -2.35 -8.66
C PHE A 269 8.13 -3.47 -8.54
N TYR A 270 7.62 -4.69 -8.36
CA TYR A 270 8.38 -5.93 -8.48
C TYR A 270 7.79 -6.74 -9.63
N LEU A 271 8.63 -7.10 -10.60
CA LEU A 271 8.28 -7.93 -11.73
C LEU A 271 9.09 -9.22 -11.67
N SER A 272 8.42 -10.36 -11.76
CA SER A 272 9.10 -11.65 -11.79
C SER A 272 8.69 -12.46 -13.01
N TYR A 273 9.68 -13.10 -13.64
CA TYR A 273 9.44 -14.13 -14.65
C TYR A 273 9.58 -15.51 -14.01
N THR A 274 8.48 -16.26 -13.96
CA THR A 274 8.43 -17.51 -13.19
C THR A 274 7.27 -18.42 -13.61
N GLU A 275 7.29 -19.66 -13.12
CA GLU A 275 6.16 -20.57 -13.26
C GLU A 275 4.99 -20.09 -12.39
N TYR A 276 3.78 -20.24 -12.90
CA TYR A 276 2.56 -20.02 -12.17
C TYR A 276 1.65 -21.24 -12.21
N SER A 277 0.79 -21.33 -11.19
CA SER A 277 -0.22 -22.37 -11.05
C SER A 277 -1.58 -21.76 -10.71
N TYR A 278 -2.65 -22.53 -10.93
CA TYR A 278 -3.99 -22.17 -10.53
C TYR A 278 -4.47 -23.10 -9.44
N ASP A 279 -5.16 -22.55 -8.45
CA ASP A 279 -5.97 -23.36 -7.54
C ASP A 279 -7.36 -23.67 -8.16
N GLU A 280 -8.19 -24.41 -7.41
CA GLU A 280 -9.55 -24.78 -7.84
C GLU A 280 -10.48 -23.57 -8.05
N SER A 281 -10.13 -22.41 -7.50
CA SER A 281 -10.85 -21.14 -7.64
C SER A 281 -10.25 -20.23 -8.74
N TYR A 282 -9.31 -20.75 -9.53
CA TYR A 282 -8.56 -20.01 -10.55
C TYR A 282 -7.70 -18.87 -10.01
N ASN A 283 -7.34 -18.89 -8.72
CA ASN A 283 -6.36 -17.95 -8.19
C ASN A 283 -4.97 -18.33 -8.72
N ILE A 284 -4.27 -17.34 -9.25
CA ILE A 284 -2.92 -17.52 -9.78
C ILE A 284 -1.91 -17.42 -8.64
N THR A 285 -1.05 -18.41 -8.50
CA THR A 285 0.12 -18.37 -7.62
C THR A 285 1.38 -18.46 -8.45
N TYR A 286 2.28 -17.48 -8.28
CA TYR A 286 3.61 -17.45 -8.89
C TYR A 286 4.64 -18.03 -7.93
N GLU A 287 5.52 -18.91 -8.43
CA GLU A 287 6.57 -19.53 -7.60
C GLU A 287 7.52 -18.47 -7.03
N LEU A 288 7.93 -17.54 -7.88
CA LEU A 288 8.69 -16.37 -7.50
C LEU A 288 7.77 -15.18 -7.30
N ASN A 289 7.81 -14.61 -6.10
CA ASN A 289 7.09 -13.40 -5.73
C ASN A 289 7.89 -12.66 -4.63
N PRO A 290 7.49 -11.45 -4.23
CA PRO A 290 8.23 -10.66 -3.24
C PRO A 290 8.52 -11.39 -1.92
N SER A 291 7.58 -12.22 -1.44
CA SER A 291 7.73 -12.98 -0.18
C SER A 291 8.56 -14.26 -0.32
N THR A 292 8.69 -14.81 -1.53
CA THR A 292 9.49 -16.01 -1.83
C THR A 292 10.82 -15.70 -2.51
N SER A 293 11.06 -14.43 -2.85
CA SER A 293 12.26 -14.01 -3.55
C SER A 293 13.51 -14.27 -2.72
N THR A 294 14.46 -14.97 -3.33
CA THR A 294 15.81 -15.13 -2.76
C THR A 294 16.60 -13.82 -2.76
N ALA A 295 16.12 -12.81 -3.48
CA ALA A 295 16.72 -11.48 -3.54
C ALA A 295 16.12 -10.48 -2.54
N ALA A 296 15.27 -10.93 -1.60
CA ALA A 296 14.61 -10.07 -0.61
C ALA A 296 15.57 -9.09 0.10
N THR A 297 16.78 -9.54 0.48
CA THR A 297 17.78 -8.65 1.09
C THR A 297 18.26 -7.56 0.12
N THR A 298 18.50 -7.90 -1.15
CA THR A 298 18.90 -6.93 -2.17
C THR A 298 17.79 -5.93 -2.39
N ILE A 299 16.55 -6.38 -2.53
CA ILE A 299 15.36 -5.53 -2.68
C ILE A 299 15.30 -4.54 -1.51
N ALA A 300 15.39 -5.04 -0.28
CA ALA A 300 15.26 -4.26 0.95
C ALA A 300 16.39 -3.26 1.23
N THR A 301 17.53 -3.34 0.52
CA THR A 301 18.74 -2.54 0.83
C THR A 301 19.29 -1.75 -0.37
N THR A 302 18.64 -1.85 -1.53
CA THR A 302 19.09 -1.17 -2.75
C THR A 302 17.92 -0.48 -3.46
N GLY A 303 18.20 0.25 -4.54
CA GLY A 303 17.17 0.96 -5.30
C GLY A 303 16.46 2.01 -4.44
N PRO A 304 15.11 2.08 -4.44
CA PRO A 304 14.37 3.06 -3.66
C PRO A 304 14.48 2.84 -2.14
N PHE A 305 14.91 1.66 -1.69
CA PHE A 305 15.06 1.33 -0.26
C PHE A 305 16.49 1.51 0.27
N ALA A 306 17.41 2.02 -0.55
CA ALA A 306 18.76 2.34 -0.11
C ALA A 306 18.74 3.60 0.79
N ALA A 307 19.04 3.41 2.07
CA ALA A 307 19.20 4.50 3.05
C ALA A 307 20.55 5.21 2.94
#